data_AF-A0A7V8FXD1-F1
#
_entry.id   AF-A0A7V8FXD1-F1
#
_cell.length_a   1.000
_cell.length_b   1.000
_cell.length_c   1.000
_cell.angle_alpha   90.00
_cell.angle_beta   90.00
_cell.angle_gamma   90.00
#
_symmetry.space_group_name_H-M   'P 1'
#
loop_
_entity.id
_entity.type
_entity.pdbx_description
1 polymer ?
#
loop_
_entity_poly.entity_id
_entity_poly.type
_entity_poly.pdbx_seq_one_letter_code
_entity_poly.pdbx_strand_id
1 'polypeptide(L)'
;MTGRLCILLTIMLVGCALSVVSAQYKARSLFIELERSQTAARQLDVDWAQLQLDQSTLGKNARIEELARRDLNMVPLTAARTQYLTVGGK
;
A
#
# COMPACT_ATOMS: atom_id res chain seq x y z
N MET A 1 53.73 32.05 -19.07
CA MET A 1 53.13 30.71 -19.26
C MET A 1 51.87 30.47 -18.41
N THR A 2 51.58 31.31 -17.43
CA THR A 2 50.47 31.18 -16.47
C THR A 2 49.06 31.40 -17.05
N GLY A 3 48.89 32.35 -17.98
CA GLY A 3 47.56 32.67 -18.54
C GLY A 3 46.89 31.53 -19.31
N ARG A 4 47.68 30.69 -19.98
CA ARG A 4 47.17 29.50 -20.69
C ARG A 4 46.60 28.47 -19.71
N LEU A 5 47.24 28.28 -18.56
CA LEU A 5 46.79 27.35 -17.53
C LEU A 5 45.49 27.83 -16.87
N CYS A 6 45.38 29.13 -16.60
CA CYS A 6 44.14 29.71 -16.06
C CYS A 6 42.95 29.52 -17.01
N ILE A 7 43.15 29.76 -18.32
CA ILE A 7 42.09 29.58 -19.33
C ILE A 7 41.63 28.12 -19.38
N LEU A 8 42.57 27.16 -19.35
CA LEU A 8 42.23 25.73 -19.32
C LEU A 8 41.42 25.35 -18.08
N LEU A 9 41.82 25.85 -16.90
CA LEU A 9 41.10 25.61 -15.64
C LEU A 9 39.69 26.22 -15.68
N THR A 10 39.53 27.43 -16.22
CA THR A 10 38.22 28.06 -16.36
C THR A 10 37.30 27.25 -17.27
N ILE A 11 37.80 26.78 -18.42
CA ILE A 11 37.01 25.95 -19.34
C ILE A 11 36.60 24.63 -18.65
N MET A 12 37.53 24.00 -17.92
CA MET A 12 37.24 22.76 -17.19
C MET A 12 36.21 22.97 -16.09
N LEU A 13 36.28 24.09 -15.36
CA LEU A 13 35.30 24.45 -14.33
C LEU A 13 33.91 24.68 -14.93
N VAL A 14 33.83 25.41 -16.04
CA VAL A 14 32.56 25.64 -16.75
C VAL A 14 31.99 24.32 -17.26
N GLY A 15 32.84 23.43 -17.80
CA GLY A 15 32.43 22.08 -18.20
C GLY A 15 31.84 21.26 -17.05
N CYS A 16 32.49 21.28 -15.88
CA CYS A 16 31.96 20.63 -14.68
C CYS A 16 30.60 21.23 -14.26
N ALA A 17 30.48 22.56 -14.25
CA ALA A 17 29.23 23.23 -13.87
C ALA A 17 28.07 22.84 -14.80
N LEU A 18 28.29 22.88 -16.12
CA LEU A 18 27.27 22.47 -17.10
C LEU A 18 26.93 20.99 -17.00
N SER A 19 27.92 20.13 -16.75
CA SER A 19 27.72 18.69 -16.58
C SER A 19 26.82 18.39 -15.39
N VAL A 20 27.07 19.03 -14.24
CA VAL A 20 26.25 18.85 -13.03
C VAL A 20 24.82 19.31 -13.27
N VAL A 21 24.61 20.48 -13.88
CA VAL A 21 23.26 20.98 -14.18
C VAL A 21 22.53 20.03 -15.13
N SER A 22 23.21 19.55 -16.17
CA SER A 22 22.63 18.60 -17.14
C SER A 22 22.28 17.26 -16.50
N ALA A 23 23.15 16.74 -15.62
CA ALA A 23 22.90 15.52 -14.87
C ALA A 23 21.71 15.69 -13.92
N GLN A 24 21.63 16.84 -13.25
CA GLN A 24 20.55 17.11 -12.31
C GLN A 24 19.20 17.28 -13.01
N TYR A 25 19.18 17.87 -14.21
CA TYR A 25 17.99 18.00 -15.03
C TYR A 25 17.47 16.62 -15.49
N LYS A 26 18.37 15.76 -15.99
CA LYS A 26 18.04 14.38 -16.36
C LYS A 26 17.55 13.56 -15.18
N ALA A 27 18.23 13.66 -14.03
CA ALA A 27 17.83 12.97 -12.80
C ALA A 27 16.43 13.38 -12.37
N ARG A 28 16.10 14.68 -12.43
CA ARG A 28 14.77 15.18 -12.07
C ARG A 28 13.68 14.66 -13.01
N SER A 29 13.94 14.62 -14.31
CA SER A 29 12.98 14.07 -15.29
C SER A 29 12.74 12.57 -15.09
N LEU A 30 13.80 11.78 -14.86
CA LEU A 30 13.70 10.35 -14.58
C LEU A 30 12.95 10.09 -13.26
N PHE A 31 13.16 10.94 -12.25
CA PHE A 31 12.48 10.84 -10.97
C PHE A 31 10.97 11.09 -11.07
N ILE A 32 10.55 12.07 -11.89
CA ILE A 32 9.13 12.36 -12.11
C ILE A 32 8.40 11.17 -12.75
N GLU A 33 9.02 10.51 -13.74
CA GLU A 33 8.42 9.34 -14.38
C GLU A 33 8.28 8.17 -13.40
N LEU A 34 9.31 7.94 -12.58
CA LEU A 34 9.28 6.94 -11.52
C LEU A 34 8.19 7.24 -10.49
N GLU A 35 8.09 8.50 -10.06
CA GLU A 35 7.10 8.96 -9.09
C GLU A 35 5.67 8.81 -9.62
N ARG A 36 5.45 9.05 -10.92
CA ARG A 36 4.15 8.83 -11.57
C ARG A 36 3.70 7.38 -11.49
N SER A 37 4.59 6.45 -11.86
CA SER A 37 4.29 5.01 -11.76
C SER A 37 4.05 4.57 -10.32
N GLN A 38 4.83 5.10 -9.37
CA GLN A 38 4.72 4.75 -7.96
C GLN A 38 3.44 5.32 -7.32
N THR A 39 2.99 6.48 -7.77
CA THR A 39 1.73 7.09 -7.35
C THR A 39 0.53 6.26 -7.81
N ALA A 40 0.54 5.78 -9.05
CA ALA A 40 -0.52 4.91 -9.57
C ALA A 40 -0.59 3.57 -8.80
N ALA A 41 0.56 2.96 -8.50
CA ALA A 41 0.61 1.75 -7.68
C ALA A 41 0.03 1.98 -6.28
N ARG A 42 0.38 3.10 -5.63
CA ARG A 42 -0.12 3.45 -4.30
C ARG A 42 -1.64 3.67 -4.29
N GLN A 43 -2.21 4.25 -5.34
CA GLN A 43 -3.66 4.38 -5.46
C GLN A 43 -4.35 3.01 -5.52
N LEU A 44 -3.81 2.08 -6.32
CA LEU A 44 -4.34 0.71 -6.40
C LEU A 44 -4.30 -0.02 -5.06
N ASP A 45 -3.22 0.13 -4.29
CA ASP A 45 -3.10 -0.50 -2.96
C ASP A 45 -4.17 0.03 -1.98
N VAL A 46 -4.44 1.34 -2.03
CA VAL A 46 -5.48 1.97 -1.19
C VAL A 46 -6.87 1.45 -1.58
N ASP A 47 -7.17 1.42 -2.88
CA ASP A 47 -8.45 0.92 -3.38
C ASP A 47 -8.64 -0.55 -3.01
N TRP A 48 -7.58 -1.36 -3.09
CA TRP A 48 -7.61 -2.76 -2.69
C TRP A 48 -7.85 -2.93 -1.18
N ALA A 49 -7.19 -2.11 -0.35
CA ALA A 49 -7.42 -2.12 1.10
C ALA A 49 -8.87 -1.73 1.46
N GLN A 50 -9.45 -0.76 0.76
CA GLN A 50 -10.87 -0.40 0.91
C GLN A 50 -11.78 -1.56 0.51
N LEU A 51 -11.54 -2.19 -0.64
CA LEU A 51 -12.32 -3.35 -1.09
C LEU A 51 -12.25 -4.52 -0.08
N GLN A 52 -11.11 -4.69 0.58
CA GLN A 52 -10.93 -5.74 1.56
C GLN A 52 -11.62 -5.44 2.90
N LEU A 53 -11.68 -4.16 3.29
CA LEU A 53 -12.50 -3.70 4.40
C LEU A 53 -13.99 -3.91 4.11
N ASP A 54 -14.46 -3.52 2.92
CA ASP A 54 -15.85 -3.74 2.49
C ASP A 54 -16.22 -5.23 2.46
N GLN A 55 -15.31 -6.08 1.97
CA GLN A 55 -15.50 -7.54 2.02
C GLN A 55 -15.53 -8.08 3.44
N SER A 56 -14.72 -7.53 4.35
CA SER A 56 -14.72 -7.94 5.75
C SER A 56 -16.03 -7.56 6.45
N THR A 57 -16.67 -6.47 6.04
CA THR A 57 -18.00 -6.06 6.53
C THR A 57 -19.13 -6.96 5.99
N LEU A 58 -19.01 -7.48 4.77
CA LEU A 58 -20.06 -8.27 4.10
C LEU A 58 -19.82 -9.79 4.15
N GLY A 59 -18.67 -10.23 4.65
CA GLY A 59 -18.25 -11.62 4.68
C GLY A 59 -18.92 -12.44 5.79
N LYS A 60 -19.97 -13.16 5.42
CA LYS A 60 -20.43 -14.43 6.03
C LYS A 60 -21.18 -14.40 7.36
N ASN A 61 -20.82 -13.66 8.41
CA ASN A 61 -21.51 -13.84 9.71
C ASN A 61 -22.84 -13.09 9.81
N ALA A 62 -22.88 -11.79 9.50
CA ALA A 62 -24.08 -10.97 9.69
C ALA A 62 -25.27 -11.46 8.86
N ARG A 63 -25.05 -11.79 7.57
CA ARG A 63 -26.12 -12.27 6.68
C ARG A 63 -26.62 -13.67 7.03
N ILE A 64 -25.74 -14.57 7.48
CA ILE A 64 -26.14 -15.92 7.90
C ILE A 64 -26.86 -15.85 9.24
N GLU A 65 -26.40 -15.01 10.17
CA GLU A 65 -27.07 -14.81 11.46
C GLU A 65 -28.45 -14.21 11.30
N GLU A 66 -28.63 -13.23 10.41
CA GLU A 66 -29.93 -12.62 10.17
C GLU A 66 -30.91 -13.60 9.50
N LEU A 67 -30.46 -14.41 8.56
CA LEU A 67 -31.28 -15.46 7.93
C LEU A 67 -31.61 -16.58 8.93
N ALA A 68 -30.65 -17.00 9.77
CA ALA A 68 -30.88 -18.02 10.81
C ALA A 68 -31.81 -17.53 11.93
N ARG A 69 -31.73 -16.24 12.29
CA ARG A 69 -32.61 -15.63 13.27
C ARG A 69 -34.03 -15.45 12.73
N ARG A 70 -34.16 -15.00 11.48
CA ARG A 70 -35.46 -14.68 10.88
C ARG A 70 -36.20 -15.91 10.37
N ASP A 71 -35.53 -16.78 9.61
CA ASP A 71 -36.18 -17.90 8.93
C ASP A 71 -36.14 -19.19 9.78
N LEU A 72 -35.15 -19.32 10.69
CA LEU A 72 -35.01 -20.49 11.58
C LEU A 72 -35.36 -20.21 13.07
N ASN A 73 -35.70 -18.97 13.46
CA ASN A 73 -35.94 -18.58 14.86
C ASN A 73 -34.81 -19.00 15.82
N MET A 74 -33.55 -19.04 15.34
CA MET A 74 -32.42 -19.40 16.20
C MET A 74 -32.11 -18.29 17.20
N VAL A 75 -32.03 -18.66 18.48
CA VAL A 75 -31.64 -17.78 19.60
C VAL A 75 -30.17 -18.06 19.93
N PRO A 76 -29.33 -17.03 20.17
CA PRO A 76 -27.95 -17.24 20.56
C PRO A 76 -27.84 -18.09 21.84
N LEU A 77 -26.89 -19.03 21.83
CA LEU A 77 -26.64 -19.94 22.95
C LEU A 77 -26.10 -19.15 24.15
N THR A 78 -26.97 -18.86 25.11
CA THR A 78 -26.58 -18.32 26.43
C THR A 78 -25.95 -19.45 27.27
N ALA A 79 -24.89 -19.13 28.03
CA ALA A 79 -24.14 -20.08 28.87
C ALA A 79 -25.02 -20.92 29.82
N ALA A 80 -26.21 -20.43 30.19
CA ALA A 80 -27.19 -21.14 31.00
C ALA A 80 -27.86 -22.34 30.30
N ARG A 81 -27.68 -22.53 28.98
CA ARG A 81 -28.34 -23.60 28.18
C ARG A 81 -27.36 -24.59 27.54
N THR A 82 -26.08 -24.52 27.90
CA THR A 82 -25.05 -25.43 27.37
C THR A 82 -24.98 -26.69 28.22
N GLN A 83 -25.48 -27.81 27.70
CA GLN A 83 -25.40 -29.10 28.37
C GLN A 83 -24.20 -29.87 27.82
N TYR A 84 -23.14 -29.98 28.62
CA TYR A 84 -21.95 -30.77 28.29
C TYR A 84 -22.29 -32.26 28.40
N LEU A 85 -22.53 -32.92 27.28
CA LEU A 85 -22.64 -34.37 27.24
C LEU A 85 -21.22 -34.96 27.29
N THR A 86 -20.84 -35.46 28.46
CA THR A 86 -19.65 -36.32 28.60
C THR A 86 -19.98 -37.68 27.99
N VAL A 87 -19.25 -38.08 26.95
CA VAL A 87 -19.39 -39.39 26.33
C VAL A 87 -18.76 -40.42 27.26
N GLY A 88 -19.59 -41.15 28.00
CA GLY A 88 -19.29 -42.46 28.57
C GLY A 88 -18.26 -42.50 29.71
N GLY A 89 -18.73 -42.23 30.94
CA GLY A 89 -18.12 -42.84 32.12
C GLY A 89 -18.61 -44.27 32.24
N LYS A 90 -17.69 -45.22 31.97
CA LYS A 90 -17.72 -46.68 32.17
C LYS A 90 -18.97 -47.30 32.81
#